data_AF-A0A2H3JLH0-F1
#
_entry.id   AF-A0A2H3JLH0-F1
#
_cell.length_a   1.000
_cell.length_b   1.000
_cell.length_c   1.000
_cell.angle_alpha   90.00
_cell.angle_beta   90.00
_cell.angle_gamma   90.00
#
_symmetry.space_group_name_H-M   'P 1'
#
loop_
_entity.id
_entity.type
_entity.pdbx_description
1 polymer ?
#
loop_
_entity_poly.entity_id
_entity_poly.type
_entity_poly.pdbx_seq_one_letter_code
_entity_poly.pdbx_strand_id
1 'polypeptide(L)'
;MPCRNTEGKLHLSSLDINWDLLETFKGHLVRHIDRIRQFQEGLFVHEIRRFKNATWMDTSPCWINVGIDMCEKGPVIQWLAQAHQQILRFALPTADEQKVQKLSQSKSYMHVCRVCQLVDFAGFYCEPHSTGQEDKVVYISAYTTDKAVTYQLHPGAFRQHYASEPYPAKMKRLLAEVQLLSEIFKQCQDQPCTARVEVRIPLKLALPTFMDVLDGFMERSVMSIRPKIWW
;
A
#
# COMPACT_ATOMS: atom_id res chain seq x y z
N MET A 1 -8.92 13.93 -0.20
CA MET A 1 -9.83 13.86 0.98
C MET A 1 -10.88 12.80 0.70
N PRO A 2 -11.11 11.82 1.60
CA PRO A 2 -12.29 10.95 1.49
C PRO A 2 -13.55 11.74 1.87
N CYS A 3 -14.63 11.57 1.10
CA CYS A 3 -15.95 12.15 1.41
C CYS A 3 -16.74 11.15 2.25
N ARG A 4 -17.42 11.60 3.30
CA ARG A 4 -18.33 10.76 4.10
C ARG A 4 -19.74 10.86 3.53
N ASN A 5 -20.45 9.75 3.42
CA ASN A 5 -21.89 9.79 3.12
C ASN A 5 -22.70 10.17 4.37
N THR A 6 -24.01 10.31 4.22
CA THR A 6 -24.96 10.64 5.30
C THR A 6 -25.03 9.58 6.41
N GLU A 7 -24.47 8.38 6.18
CA GLU A 7 -24.38 7.29 7.16
C GLU A 7 -23.00 7.24 7.87
N GLY A 8 -22.10 8.19 7.58
CA GLY A 8 -20.77 8.24 8.18
C GLY A 8 -19.76 7.25 7.60
N LYS A 9 -20.09 6.51 6.54
CA LYS A 9 -19.14 5.65 5.81
C LYS A 9 -18.23 6.48 4.92
N LEU A 10 -16.93 6.16 4.98
CA LEU A 10 -15.90 6.77 4.13
C LEU A 10 -16.06 6.28 2.69
N HIS A 11 -16.32 7.21 1.77
CA HIS A 11 -16.23 6.99 0.34
C HIS A 11 -14.99 7.69 -0.23
N LEU A 12 -14.17 6.92 -0.95
CA LEU A 12 -13.08 7.43 -1.76
C LEU A 12 -13.71 7.84 -3.10
N SER A 13 -13.65 9.13 -3.46
CA SER A 13 -14.20 9.58 -4.73
C SER A 13 -13.33 9.07 -5.89
N SER A 14 -13.79 8.03 -6.58
CA SER A 14 -13.31 7.62 -7.90
C SER A 14 -14.14 8.33 -8.97
N LEU A 15 -13.50 8.70 -10.08
CA LEU A 15 -14.20 9.08 -11.33
C LEU A 15 -14.02 7.93 -12.32
N ASP A 16 -15.09 7.61 -13.03
CA ASP A 16 -15.17 6.43 -13.87
C ASP A 16 -14.21 6.51 -15.07
N ILE A 17 -13.41 5.46 -15.20
CA ILE A 17 -12.73 5.09 -16.45
C ILE A 17 -13.80 4.60 -17.41
N ASN A 18 -13.52 4.64 -18.72
CA ASN A 18 -14.41 3.97 -19.67
C ASN A 18 -14.66 2.53 -19.19
N TRP A 19 -15.91 2.28 -18.80
CA TRP A 19 -16.35 1.08 -18.12
C TRP A 19 -16.01 -0.18 -18.91
N ASP A 20 -16.07 -0.10 -20.24
CA ASP A 20 -15.79 -1.23 -21.13
C ASP A 20 -14.31 -1.65 -21.09
N LEU A 21 -13.39 -0.69 -20.99
CA LEU A 21 -11.96 -0.96 -20.82
C LEU A 21 -11.66 -1.52 -19.43
N LEU A 22 -12.38 -1.05 -18.41
CA LEU A 22 -12.22 -1.52 -17.03
C LEU A 22 -12.74 -2.95 -16.86
N GLU A 23 -13.91 -3.26 -17.41
CA GLU A 23 -14.50 -4.61 -17.37
C GLU A 23 -13.69 -5.60 -18.22
N THR A 24 -13.19 -5.18 -19.38
CA THR A 24 -12.26 -6.01 -20.17
C THR A 24 -10.96 -6.26 -19.40
N PHE A 25 -10.36 -5.22 -18.81
CA PHE A 25 -9.17 -5.33 -17.95
C PHE A 25 -9.38 -6.30 -16.81
N LYS A 26 -10.43 -6.08 -16.02
CA LYS A 26 -10.83 -6.91 -14.89
C LYS A 26 -11.06 -8.36 -15.34
N GLY A 27 -11.74 -8.56 -16.46
CA GLY A 27 -12.01 -9.89 -17.00
C GLY A 27 -10.75 -10.63 -17.45
N HIS A 28 -9.75 -9.96 -18.01
CA HIS A 28 -8.46 -10.58 -18.36
C HIS A 28 -7.61 -10.88 -17.13
N LEU A 29 -7.56 -9.94 -16.19
CA LEU A 29 -6.74 -10.04 -14.99
C LEU A 29 -7.27 -11.11 -14.02
N VAL A 30 -8.58 -11.14 -13.75
CA VAL A 30 -9.22 -12.20 -12.95
C VAL A 30 -8.96 -13.57 -13.56
N ARG A 31 -9.16 -13.74 -14.88
CA ARG A 31 -8.88 -15.01 -15.57
C ARG A 31 -7.42 -15.44 -15.50
N HIS A 32 -6.49 -14.50 -15.41
CA HIS A 32 -5.06 -14.81 -15.28
C HIS A 32 -4.72 -15.20 -13.84
N ILE A 33 -5.22 -14.43 -12.86
CA ILE A 33 -5.00 -14.67 -11.43
C ILE A 33 -5.66 -15.99 -10.95
N ASP A 34 -6.88 -16.29 -11.41
CA ASP A 34 -7.61 -17.53 -11.05
C ASP A 34 -6.86 -18.82 -11.44
N ARG A 35 -5.94 -18.73 -12.41
CA ARG A 35 -5.11 -19.86 -12.85
C ARG A 35 -3.93 -20.13 -11.92
N ILE A 36 -3.60 -19.18 -11.05
CA ILE A 36 -2.51 -19.32 -10.09
C ILE A 36 -3.12 -19.91 -8.81
N ARG A 37 -2.81 -21.19 -8.54
CA ARG A 37 -3.41 -22.00 -7.46
C ARG A 37 -3.36 -21.32 -6.08
N GLN A 38 -2.36 -20.47 -5.85
CA GLN A 38 -2.15 -19.74 -4.60
C GLN A 38 -3.09 -18.54 -4.42
N PHE A 39 -3.79 -18.12 -5.48
CA PHE A 39 -4.68 -16.95 -5.50
C PHE A 39 -6.16 -17.30 -5.59
N GLN A 40 -6.54 -18.58 -5.52
CA GLN A 40 -7.94 -19.02 -5.58
C GLN A 40 -8.82 -18.47 -4.44
N GLU A 41 -8.21 -17.87 -3.41
CA GLU A 41 -8.91 -17.19 -2.30
C GLU A 41 -8.40 -15.75 -2.04
N GLY A 42 -7.47 -15.24 -2.84
CA GLY A 42 -6.95 -13.88 -2.71
C GLY A 42 -7.89 -12.88 -3.38
N LEU A 43 -8.44 -11.92 -2.63
CA LEU A 43 -9.23 -10.83 -3.20
C LEU A 43 -8.29 -9.74 -3.73
N PHE A 44 -8.10 -9.71 -5.04
CA PHE A 44 -7.39 -8.63 -5.72
C PHE A 44 -8.38 -7.50 -6.00
N VAL A 45 -8.32 -6.44 -5.19
CA VAL A 45 -9.09 -5.22 -5.46
C VAL A 45 -8.21 -4.25 -6.23
N HIS A 46 -8.45 -4.17 -7.53
CA HIS A 46 -7.79 -3.18 -8.37
C HIS A 46 -8.52 -1.87 -8.24
N GLU A 47 -7.93 -0.95 -7.50
CA GLU A 47 -8.43 0.41 -7.44
C GLU A 47 -7.64 1.28 -8.41
N ILE A 48 -8.32 1.72 -9.47
CA ILE A 48 -7.73 2.67 -10.40
C ILE A 48 -8.13 4.08 -9.99
N ARG A 49 -7.18 4.81 -9.39
CA ARG A 49 -7.37 6.23 -9.04
C ARG A 49 -6.65 7.11 -10.05
N ARG A 50 -7.39 8.02 -10.71
CA ARG A 50 -6.78 9.09 -11.53
C ARG A 50 -6.12 10.12 -10.62
N PHE A 51 -4.90 10.54 -10.95
CA PHE A 51 -4.28 11.72 -10.37
C PHE A 51 -4.57 12.93 -11.27
N LYS A 52 -5.27 13.95 -10.75
CA LYS A 52 -5.65 15.15 -11.52
C LYS A 52 -4.73 16.31 -11.15
N ASN A 53 -3.78 16.64 -12.04
CA ASN A 53 -3.10 17.94 -12.08
C ASN A 53 -3.56 18.79 -13.29
N ALA A 54 -4.76 18.54 -13.80
CA ALA A 54 -5.25 19.15 -15.02
C ALA A 54 -6.59 19.88 -14.78
N THR A 55 -6.55 21.20 -14.90
CA THR A 55 -7.65 22.01 -15.43
C THR A 55 -8.17 21.36 -16.73
N TRP A 56 -9.46 21.51 -17.01
CA TRP A 56 -10.28 20.68 -17.90
C TRP A 56 -9.87 20.60 -19.39
N MET A 57 -8.69 21.10 -19.77
CA MET A 57 -8.20 21.14 -21.16
C MET A 57 -6.79 20.55 -21.33
N ASP A 58 -6.24 19.85 -20.34
CA ASP A 58 -4.89 19.32 -20.48
C ASP A 58 -4.85 17.93 -21.16
N THR A 59 -4.12 17.85 -22.28
CA THR A 59 -3.84 16.62 -23.05
C THR A 59 -2.75 15.75 -22.39
N SER A 60 -2.27 16.15 -21.22
CA SER A 60 -1.32 15.42 -20.40
C SER A 60 -1.70 13.95 -20.19
N PRO A 61 -0.73 13.02 -20.20
CA PRO A 61 -0.98 11.60 -20.00
C PRO A 61 -1.75 11.36 -18.71
N CYS A 62 -2.86 10.61 -18.82
CA CYS A 62 -3.66 10.22 -17.67
C CYS A 62 -2.88 9.20 -16.83
N TRP A 63 -2.29 9.67 -15.74
CA TRP A 63 -1.66 8.82 -14.74
C TRP A 63 -2.72 8.18 -13.85
N ILE A 64 -2.56 6.89 -13.61
CA ILE A 64 -3.37 6.13 -12.69
C ILE A 64 -2.49 5.39 -11.69
N ASN A 65 -3.00 5.19 -10.48
CA ASN A 65 -2.42 4.19 -9.58
C ASN A 65 -3.09 2.85 -9.90
N VAL A 66 -2.29 1.81 -10.07
CA VAL A 66 -2.77 0.43 -10.14
C VAL A 66 -2.30 -0.28 -8.88
N GLY A 67 -3.25 -0.79 -8.11
CA GLY A 67 -3.01 -1.52 -6.87
C GLY A 67 -3.16 -3.03 -7.04
N ILE A 68 -2.29 -3.79 -6.39
CA ILE A 68 -2.46 -5.21 -6.09
C ILE A 68 -2.66 -5.32 -4.58
N ASP A 69 -3.79 -5.90 -4.18
CA ASP A 69 -4.10 -6.21 -2.79
C ASP A 69 -3.83 -7.70 -2.52
N MET A 70 -2.99 -7.97 -1.52
CA MET A 70 -2.72 -9.28 -0.97
C MET A 70 -3.53 -9.45 0.30
N CYS A 71 -4.53 -10.32 0.25
CA CYS A 71 -5.32 -10.67 1.40
C CYS A 71 -5.54 -12.17 1.48
N GLU A 72 -5.75 -12.62 2.71
CA GLU A 72 -6.14 -13.97 3.07
C GLU A 72 -7.27 -13.84 4.09
N LYS A 73 -8.19 -14.80 4.13
CA LYS A 73 -9.33 -14.74 5.04
C LYS A 73 -8.90 -14.97 6.49
N GLY A 74 -8.87 -13.90 7.28
CA GLY A 74 -8.67 -13.96 8.73
C GLY A 74 -7.35 -13.35 9.23
N PRO A 75 -6.18 -13.62 8.64
CA PRO A 75 -4.92 -13.08 9.16
C PRO A 75 -4.65 -11.62 8.78
N VAL A 76 -3.65 -11.04 9.45
CA VAL A 76 -3.02 -9.78 9.10
C VAL A 76 -1.85 -10.10 8.18
N ILE A 77 -1.89 -9.58 6.95
CA ILE A 77 -0.79 -9.72 5.99
C ILE A 77 0.16 -8.52 6.10
N GLN A 78 1.45 -8.79 6.25
CA GLN A 78 2.50 -7.78 6.40
C GLN A 78 3.59 -7.93 5.34
N TRP A 79 4.09 -6.80 4.84
CA TRP A 79 5.22 -6.76 3.90
C TRP A 79 6.54 -7.06 4.61
N LEU A 80 7.33 -7.98 4.05
CA LEU A 80 8.68 -8.25 4.52
C LEU A 80 9.64 -7.19 3.96
N ALA A 81 10.44 -6.56 4.82
CA ALA A 81 11.42 -5.55 4.43
C ALA A 81 12.44 -6.09 3.41
N GLN A 82 12.84 -7.36 3.55
CA GLN A 82 13.73 -8.04 2.60
C GLN A 82 13.16 -8.16 1.18
N ALA A 83 11.84 -8.07 1.02
CA ALA A 83 11.18 -8.21 -0.28
C ALA A 83 11.16 -6.91 -1.09
N HIS A 84 11.57 -5.77 -0.53
CA HIS A 84 11.48 -4.46 -1.18
C HIS A 84 12.17 -4.41 -2.53
N GLN A 85 13.37 -4.97 -2.66
CA GLN A 85 14.07 -5.04 -3.95
C GLN A 85 13.30 -5.88 -4.97
N GLN A 86 12.70 -6.99 -4.52
CA GLN A 86 11.91 -7.84 -5.39
C GLN A 86 10.65 -7.11 -5.89
N ILE A 87 10.00 -6.33 -5.01
CA ILE A 87 8.85 -5.47 -5.38
C ILE A 87 9.27 -4.40 -6.38
N LEU A 88 10.46 -3.79 -6.21
CA LEU A 88 10.99 -2.83 -7.18
C LEU A 88 11.28 -3.49 -8.53
N ARG A 89 11.89 -4.68 -8.58
CA ARG A 89 12.13 -5.42 -9.84
C ARG A 89 10.81 -5.75 -10.55
N PHE A 90 9.78 -6.12 -9.79
CA PHE A 90 8.45 -6.36 -10.32
C PHE A 90 7.87 -5.08 -10.96
N ALA A 91 7.99 -3.94 -10.29
CA ALA A 91 7.45 -2.67 -10.79
C ALA A 91 8.32 -2.01 -11.88
N LEU A 92 9.59 -2.40 -12.00
CA LEU A 92 10.59 -1.81 -12.91
C LEU A 92 11.32 -2.90 -13.71
N PRO A 93 10.63 -3.65 -14.58
CA PRO A 93 11.19 -4.83 -15.24
C PRO A 93 12.34 -4.51 -16.21
N THR A 94 12.44 -3.28 -16.73
CA THR A 94 13.56 -2.86 -17.61
C THR A 94 14.77 -2.37 -16.82
N ALA A 95 14.64 -2.10 -15.52
CA ALA A 95 15.75 -1.70 -14.69
C ALA A 95 16.66 -2.89 -14.36
N ASP A 96 17.96 -2.74 -14.64
CA ASP A 96 18.95 -3.72 -14.24
C ASP A 96 19.10 -3.83 -12.70
N GLU A 97 19.70 -4.94 -12.28
CA GLU A 97 19.91 -5.29 -10.88
C GLU A 97 20.64 -4.18 -10.09
N GLN A 98 21.64 -3.54 -10.71
CA GLN A 98 22.43 -2.50 -10.05
C GLN A 98 21.61 -1.23 -9.85
N LYS A 99 20.78 -0.85 -10.82
CA LYS A 99 19.86 0.30 -10.71
C LYS A 99 18.84 0.06 -9.60
N VAL A 100 18.24 -1.12 -9.54
CA VAL A 100 17.27 -1.46 -8.48
C VAL A 100 17.93 -1.47 -7.11
N GLN A 101 19.12 -2.06 -6.99
CA GLN A 101 19.87 -2.05 -5.73
C GLN A 101 20.19 -0.63 -5.28
N LYS A 102 20.73 0.21 -6.16
CA LYS A 102 21.02 1.63 -5.86
C LYS A 102 19.76 2.40 -5.45
N LEU A 103 18.66 2.18 -6.15
CA LEU A 103 17.38 2.80 -5.84
C LEU A 103 16.89 2.39 -4.46
N SER A 104 16.96 1.10 -4.12
CA SER A 104 16.52 0.56 -2.84
C SER A 104 17.30 1.10 -1.64
N GLN A 105 18.55 1.53 -1.86
CA GLN A 105 19.43 2.09 -0.82
C GLN A 105 19.37 3.62 -0.75
N SER A 106 18.72 4.27 -1.72
CA SER A 106 18.65 5.73 -1.80
C SER A 106 17.67 6.29 -0.78
N LYS A 107 18.16 7.07 0.19
CA LYS A 107 17.31 7.81 1.13
C LYS A 107 16.53 8.97 0.49
N SER A 108 16.93 9.40 -0.70
CA SER A 108 16.28 10.49 -1.44
C SER A 108 15.12 10.01 -2.29
N TYR A 109 15.12 8.73 -2.69
CA TYR A 109 14.14 8.18 -3.61
C TYR A 109 13.30 7.07 -2.99
N MET A 110 13.82 6.40 -1.96
CA MET A 110 13.15 5.32 -1.26
C MET A 110 12.98 5.67 0.21
N HIS A 111 11.73 5.59 0.66
CA HIS A 111 11.33 5.89 2.02
C HIS A 111 10.67 4.66 2.63
N VAL A 112 11.40 4.01 3.53
CA VAL A 112 10.97 2.79 4.21
C VAL A 112 10.06 3.15 5.39
N CYS A 113 8.86 2.60 5.39
CA CYS A 113 7.84 2.78 6.42
C CYS A 113 7.83 1.54 7.34
N ARG A 114 8.68 1.54 8.37
CA ARG A 114 8.71 0.47 9.37
C ARG A 114 7.44 0.46 10.21
N VAL A 115 6.99 -0.73 10.59
CA VAL A 115 5.75 -0.91 11.35
C VAL A 115 6.07 -1.38 12.77
N CYS A 116 5.43 -0.78 13.78
CA CYS A 116 5.52 -1.18 15.20
C CYS A 116 6.95 -1.41 15.75
N GLN A 117 7.94 -0.68 15.25
CA GLN A 117 9.38 -0.89 15.55
C GLN A 117 9.95 -2.26 15.15
N LEU A 118 9.15 -3.11 14.49
CA LEU A 118 9.57 -4.37 13.90
C LEU A 118 10.31 -4.05 12.60
N VAL A 119 11.61 -4.32 12.58
CA VAL A 119 12.46 -3.96 11.43
C VAL A 119 12.25 -4.88 10.22
N ASP A 120 11.74 -6.09 10.47
CA ASP A 120 11.46 -7.09 9.44
C ASP A 120 10.17 -6.79 8.67
N PHE A 121 9.25 -6.01 9.27
CA PHE A 121 8.01 -5.59 8.63
C PHE A 121 8.08 -4.12 8.24
N ALA A 122 8.00 -3.88 6.93
CA ALA A 122 8.01 -2.52 6.43
C ALA A 122 7.30 -2.43 5.09
N GLY A 123 6.51 -1.36 4.95
CA GLY A 123 6.17 -0.84 3.64
C GLY A 123 7.26 0.10 3.11
N PHE A 124 7.02 0.68 1.95
CA PHE A 124 7.82 1.78 1.44
C PHE A 124 7.01 2.62 0.45
N TYR A 125 7.51 3.82 0.16
CA TYR A 125 7.20 4.51 -1.09
C TYR A 125 8.49 4.90 -1.80
N CYS A 126 8.43 4.90 -3.13
CA CYS A 126 9.57 5.10 -3.99
C CYS A 126 9.20 5.99 -5.19
N GLU A 127 10.05 6.98 -5.46
CA GLU A 127 9.98 7.84 -6.65
C GLU A 127 11.19 7.51 -7.54
N PRO A 128 11.04 6.60 -8.52
CA PRO A 128 12.19 6.02 -9.24
C PRO A 128 12.87 6.98 -10.23
N HIS A 129 12.26 8.12 -10.57
CA HIS A 129 12.78 9.12 -11.52
C HIS A 129 13.38 8.50 -12.80
N SER A 130 14.68 8.69 -13.04
CA SER A 130 15.38 8.20 -14.23
C SER A 130 15.30 6.68 -14.37
N THR A 131 15.29 5.94 -13.26
CA THR A 131 15.17 4.48 -13.26
C THR A 131 13.80 4.02 -13.74
N GLY A 132 12.74 4.82 -13.54
CA GLY A 132 11.39 4.51 -13.98
C GLY A 132 11.00 5.08 -15.34
N GLN A 133 11.90 5.78 -16.05
CA GLN A 133 11.55 6.46 -17.31
C GLN A 133 11.21 5.50 -18.45
N GLU A 134 11.86 4.34 -18.51
CA GLU A 134 11.66 3.35 -19.56
C GLU A 134 10.32 2.64 -19.36
N ASP A 135 10.06 2.17 -18.13
CA ASP A 135 8.78 1.56 -17.73
C ASP A 135 7.62 2.57 -17.58
N LYS A 136 7.91 3.88 -17.67
CA LYS A 136 6.97 4.97 -17.36
C LYS A 136 6.36 4.84 -15.97
N VAL A 137 7.13 4.40 -15.00
CA VAL A 137 6.71 4.33 -13.59
C VAL A 137 7.22 5.57 -12.88
N VAL A 138 6.32 6.32 -12.24
CA VAL A 138 6.69 7.56 -11.53
C VAL A 138 6.56 7.45 -10.02
N TYR A 139 5.87 6.44 -9.52
CA TYR A 139 5.67 6.23 -8.10
C TYR A 139 5.36 4.75 -7.84
N ILE A 140 5.93 4.20 -6.77
CA ILE A 140 5.68 2.85 -6.29
C ILE A 140 5.44 2.96 -4.78
N SER A 141 4.44 2.28 -4.24
CA SER A 141 4.29 2.15 -2.80
C SER A 141 3.81 0.78 -2.39
N ALA A 142 4.49 0.18 -1.42
CA ALA A 142 4.00 -0.98 -0.69
C ALA A 142 3.55 -0.53 0.71
N TYR A 143 2.31 -0.78 1.08
CA TYR A 143 1.79 -0.45 2.41
C TYR A 143 0.75 -1.48 2.84
N THR A 144 0.38 -1.44 4.11
CA THR A 144 -0.60 -2.35 4.71
C THR A 144 -1.80 -1.56 5.21
N THR A 145 -2.98 -2.19 5.26
CA THR A 145 -4.22 -1.50 5.66
C THR A 145 -4.34 -1.28 7.16
N ASP A 146 -3.58 -2.00 8.00
CA ASP A 146 -3.52 -1.78 9.45
C ASP A 146 -3.07 -0.36 9.79
N LYS A 147 -2.27 0.25 8.91
CA LYS A 147 -1.86 1.66 9.01
C LYS A 147 -3.07 2.60 9.14
N ALA A 148 -4.24 2.27 8.58
CA ALA A 148 -5.42 3.12 8.69
C ALA A 148 -5.89 3.32 10.15
N VAL A 149 -5.61 2.36 11.04
CA VAL A 149 -5.98 2.43 12.46
C VAL A 149 -5.10 3.41 13.22
N THR A 150 -3.82 3.48 12.85
CA THR A 150 -2.81 4.30 13.55
C THR A 150 -2.52 5.63 12.85
N TYR A 151 -3.02 5.82 11.63
CA TYR A 151 -2.79 7.01 10.84
C TYR A 151 -3.56 8.23 11.38
N GLN A 152 -2.85 9.32 11.62
CA GLN A 152 -3.44 10.58 12.10
C GLN A 152 -2.91 11.76 11.30
N LEU A 153 -3.82 12.62 10.81
CA LEU A 153 -3.46 13.87 10.12
C LEU A 153 -3.09 14.99 11.10
N HIS A 154 -3.60 14.93 12.32
CA HIS A 154 -3.33 15.88 13.39
C HIS A 154 -2.75 15.15 14.60
N PRO A 155 -1.98 15.83 15.46
CA PRO A 155 -1.44 15.22 16.66
C PRO A 155 -2.56 14.65 17.55
N GLY A 156 -2.61 13.33 17.69
CA GLY A 156 -3.50 12.61 18.59
C GLY A 156 -2.74 11.60 19.44
N ALA A 157 -3.42 10.56 19.92
CA ALA A 157 -2.80 9.54 20.78
C ALA A 157 -1.69 8.70 20.10
N PHE A 158 -1.64 8.62 18.77
CA PHE A 158 -0.59 7.91 18.03
C PHE A 158 0.61 8.81 17.65
N ARG A 159 0.69 10.03 18.20
CA ARG A 159 1.86 10.90 18.02
C ARG A 159 3.11 10.26 18.65
N GLN A 160 4.27 10.78 18.28
CA GLN A 160 5.50 10.47 19.01
C GLN A 160 5.41 10.97 20.46
N HIS A 161 5.67 10.08 21.41
CA HIS A 161 5.80 10.39 22.83
C HIS A 161 7.27 10.62 23.20
N TYR A 162 7.52 11.59 24.07
CA TYR A 162 8.87 11.92 24.54
C TYR A 162 9.13 11.42 25.95
N ALA A 163 10.41 11.16 26.28
CA ALA A 163 10.84 10.74 27.61
C ALA A 163 10.50 11.72 28.76
N SER A 164 10.07 12.94 28.43
CA SER A 164 9.59 13.93 29.41
C SER A 164 8.11 13.80 29.79
N GLU A 165 7.34 12.97 29.09
CA GLU A 165 5.90 12.83 29.33
C GLU A 165 5.51 12.03 30.57
N PRO A 166 6.36 11.12 31.10
CA PRO A 166 6.15 10.52 32.42
C PRO A 166 6.31 11.48 33.61
N TYR A 167 6.70 12.75 33.42
CA TYR A 167 6.76 13.70 34.55
C TYR A 167 5.35 14.07 35.06
N PRO A 168 5.17 14.38 36.36
CA PRO A 168 3.86 14.58 36.97
C PRO A 168 2.91 15.52 36.23
N ALA A 169 3.42 16.61 35.66
CA ALA A 169 2.63 17.59 34.92
C ALA A 169 1.99 17.05 33.62
N LYS A 170 2.59 16.02 33.00
CA LYS A 170 2.17 15.45 31.72
C LYS A 170 1.61 14.02 31.84
N MET A 171 1.87 13.35 32.97
CA MET A 171 1.49 11.97 33.22
C MET A 171 0.00 11.68 32.99
N LYS A 172 -0.89 12.56 33.46
CA LYS A 172 -2.34 12.37 33.30
C LYS A 172 -2.76 12.29 31.83
N ARG A 173 -2.18 13.15 30.99
CA ARG A 173 -2.45 13.15 29.55
C ARG A 173 -1.89 11.88 28.89
N LEU A 174 -0.65 11.53 29.21
CA LEU A 174 -0.01 10.33 28.69
C LEU A 174 -0.83 9.07 29.02
N LEU A 175 -1.32 8.96 30.26
CA LEU A 175 -2.16 7.83 30.68
C LEU A 175 -3.46 7.73 29.86
N ALA A 176 -4.14 8.85 29.61
CA ALA A 176 -5.35 8.88 28.80
C ALA A 176 -5.05 8.50 27.32
N GLU A 177 -3.94 8.99 26.77
CA GLU A 177 -3.50 8.63 25.42
C GLU A 177 -3.20 7.11 25.33
N VAL A 178 -2.47 6.54 26.30
CA VAL A 178 -2.17 5.10 26.35
C VAL A 178 -3.43 4.24 26.53
N GLN A 179 -4.40 4.68 27.34
CA GLN A 179 -5.68 3.99 27.47
C GLN A 179 -6.44 3.96 26.15
N LEU A 180 -6.51 5.10 25.44
CA LEU A 180 -7.15 5.18 24.13
C LEU A 180 -6.45 4.27 23.10
N LEU A 181 -5.11 4.25 23.09
CA LEU A 181 -4.36 3.32 22.26
C LEU A 181 -4.76 1.86 22.56
N SER A 182 -4.77 1.48 23.84
CA SER A 182 -5.14 0.12 24.26
C SER A 182 -6.56 -0.26 23.84
N GLU A 183 -7.52 0.67 23.93
CA GLU A 183 -8.91 0.42 23.51
C GLU A 183 -9.00 0.20 22.00
N ILE A 184 -8.28 1.00 21.21
CA ILE A 184 -8.24 0.87 19.75
C ILE A 184 -7.62 -0.48 19.36
N PHE A 185 -6.47 -0.84 19.91
CA PHE A 185 -5.84 -2.14 19.66
C PHE A 185 -6.76 -3.31 20.05
N LYS A 186 -7.48 -3.20 21.18
CA LYS A 186 -8.47 -4.20 21.59
C LYS A 186 -9.62 -4.37 20.59
N GLN A 187 -10.09 -3.28 19.98
CA GLN A 187 -11.12 -3.33 18.94
C GLN A 187 -10.63 -3.97 17.64
N CYS A 188 -9.32 -3.98 17.41
CA CYS A 188 -8.70 -4.53 16.22
C CYS A 188 -8.30 -6.00 16.35
N GLN A 189 -8.39 -6.62 17.53
CA GLN A 189 -7.86 -7.97 17.82
C GLN A 189 -8.27 -9.09 16.86
N ASP A 190 -9.42 -8.97 16.19
CA ASP A 190 -9.91 -9.94 15.20
C ASP A 190 -9.98 -9.35 13.77
N GLN A 191 -9.45 -8.13 13.56
CA GLN A 191 -9.47 -7.46 12.27
C GLN A 191 -8.33 -7.98 11.36
N PRO A 192 -8.66 -8.55 10.19
CA PRO A 192 -7.67 -8.90 9.19
C PRO A 192 -7.09 -7.65 8.56
N CYS A 193 -5.92 -7.79 7.91
CA CYS A 193 -5.28 -6.69 7.20
C CYS A 193 -4.70 -7.18 5.87
N THR A 194 -4.67 -6.27 4.92
CA THR A 194 -4.22 -6.52 3.55
C THR A 194 -2.89 -5.82 3.35
N ALA A 195 -1.98 -6.48 2.64
CA ALA A 195 -0.76 -5.88 2.13
C ALA A 195 -0.98 -5.44 0.69
N ARG A 196 -0.78 -4.16 0.39
CA ARG A 196 -1.03 -3.55 -0.91
C ARG A 196 0.24 -3.04 -1.53
N VAL A 197 0.43 -3.29 -2.82
CA VAL A 197 1.43 -2.59 -3.65
C VAL A 197 0.70 -1.77 -4.71
N GLU A 198 1.10 -0.51 -4.87
CA GLU A 198 0.58 0.41 -5.87
C GLU A 198 1.70 0.89 -6.76
N VAL A 199 1.44 0.98 -8.06
CA VAL A 199 2.35 1.55 -9.05
C VAL A 199 1.60 2.64 -9.83
N ARG A 200 2.23 3.80 -10.00
CA ARG A 200 1.68 4.91 -10.80
C ARG A 200 2.27 4.90 -12.20
N ILE A 201 1.40 4.69 -13.17
CA ILE A 201 1.72 4.53 -14.60
C ILE A 201 0.69 5.24 -15.48
N PRO A 202 1.00 5.50 -16.76
CA PRO A 202 -0.01 5.95 -17.72
C PRO A 202 -1.08 4.87 -17.92
N LEU A 203 -2.35 5.28 -18.07
CA LEU A 203 -3.48 4.36 -18.26
C LEU A 203 -3.24 3.29 -19.33
N LYS A 204 -2.58 3.65 -20.44
CA LYS A 204 -2.28 2.74 -21.55
C LYS A 204 -1.35 1.56 -21.19
N LEU A 205 -0.63 1.64 -20.08
CA LEU A 205 0.31 0.61 -19.62
C LEU A 205 -0.26 -0.26 -18.50
N ALA A 206 -1.47 0.02 -18.01
CA ALA A 206 -2.04 -0.72 -16.88
C ALA A 206 -2.19 -2.22 -17.10
N LEU A 207 -2.57 -2.62 -18.32
CA LEU A 207 -2.62 -4.03 -18.70
C LEU A 207 -1.21 -4.65 -18.72
N PRO A 208 -0.27 -4.20 -19.57
CA PRO A 208 1.06 -4.81 -19.67
C PRO A 208 1.82 -4.93 -18.34
N THR A 209 1.76 -3.90 -17.49
CA THR A 209 2.56 -3.86 -16.26
C THR A 209 2.17 -4.94 -15.24
N PHE A 210 0.93 -5.44 -15.28
CA PHE A 210 0.37 -6.33 -14.26
C PHE A 210 -0.01 -7.71 -14.76
N MET A 211 0.22 -8.02 -16.04
CA MET A 211 -0.07 -9.36 -16.59
C MET A 211 1.04 -10.37 -16.31
N ASP A 212 2.26 -9.91 -16.04
CA ASP A 212 3.42 -10.77 -15.73
C ASP A 212 3.71 -10.80 -14.22
N VAL A 213 2.67 -10.91 -13.38
CA VAL A 213 2.88 -11.16 -11.94
C VAL A 213 3.52 -12.54 -11.80
N LEU A 214 4.84 -12.54 -11.59
CA LEU A 214 5.65 -13.75 -11.51
C LEU A 214 5.12 -14.69 -10.43
N ASP A 215 4.85 -15.95 -10.84
CA ASP A 215 4.57 -17.05 -9.92
C ASP A 215 5.62 -17.09 -8.79
N GLY A 216 5.16 -17.04 -7.54
CA GLY A 216 6.02 -17.06 -6.34
C GLY A 216 6.64 -15.71 -5.91
N PHE A 217 6.40 -14.60 -6.61
CA PHE A 217 6.73 -13.25 -6.10
C PHE A 217 6.03 -12.98 -4.77
N MET A 218 4.74 -13.31 -4.73
CA MET A 218 3.84 -12.94 -3.65
C MET A 218 4.15 -13.75 -2.37
N GLU A 219 4.41 -15.05 -2.49
CA GLU A 219 4.69 -15.94 -1.35
C GLU A 219 5.93 -15.54 -0.55
N ARG A 220 6.95 -14.99 -1.21
CA ARG A 220 8.21 -14.60 -0.56
C ARG A 220 8.20 -13.15 -0.07
N SER A 221 7.15 -12.39 -0.40
CA SER A 221 7.11 -10.95 -0.15
C SER A 221 6.31 -10.56 1.09
N VAL A 222 5.45 -11.44 1.58
CA VAL A 222 4.60 -11.17 2.74
C VAL A 222 4.65 -12.26 3.80
N MET A 223 4.22 -11.90 4.99
CA MET A 223 4.00 -12.83 6.10
C MET A 223 2.55 -12.72 6.58
N SER A 224 1.94 -13.89 6.81
CA SER A 224 0.61 -14.02 7.40
C SER A 224 0.73 -14.15 8.91
N ILE A 225 0.08 -13.24 9.66
CA ILE A 225 0.17 -13.14 11.13
C ILE A 225 -1.23 -13.26 11.71
N ARG A 226 -1.37 -14.02 12.81
CA ARG A 226 -2.66 -14.11 13.51
C ARG A 226 -3.04 -12.74 14.09
N PRO A 227 -4.28 -12.24 13.91
CA PRO A 227 -4.67 -10.89 14.35
C PRO A 227 -4.41 -10.63 15.84
N LYS A 228 -4.68 -11.61 16.70
CA LYS A 228 -4.42 -11.52 18.15
C LYS A 228 -2.95 -11.38 18.56
N ILE A 229 -2.02 -11.69 17.67
CA ILE A 229 -0.58 -11.48 17.90
C ILE A 229 -0.16 -10.11 17.39
N TRP A 230 -0.78 -9.66 16.28
CA TRP A 230 -0.43 -8.41 15.62
C TRP A 230 -0.91 -7.18 16.38
N TRP A 231 -2.15 -7.21 16.86
CA TRP A 231 -2.81 -6.12 17.58
C TRP A 231 -2.66 -6.25 19.09
#